data_AF-A0A3L6DZA2-F1
#
_entry.id   AF-A0A3L6DZA2-F1
#
_cell.length_a   1.000
_cell.length_b   1.000
_cell.length_c   1.000
_cell.angle_alpha   90.00
_cell.angle_beta   90.00
_cell.angle_gamma   90.00
#
_symmetry.space_group_name_H-M   'P 1'
#
loop_
_entity.id
_entity.type
_entity.pdbx_description
1 polymer ?
#
loop_
_entity_poly.entity_id
_entity_poly.type
_entity_poly.pdbx_seq_one_letter_code
_entity_poly.pdbx_strand_id
1 'polypeptide(L)'
;MQISNRKLHVDLTTAQARATALESREVIAVEALKQAKDEHVQKLMEAYLVTHNQRRALRIQEPAPSNPVQPMRAEDPQILEGHPVSIRGEKKAWELPEGAIVLEGIPVSLRLWISKSTLNPPKIPRQSCLSPSP
;
A
#
# COMPACT_ATOMS: atom_id res chain seq x y z
N MET A 1 -18.48 -63.08 24.00
CA MET A 1 -18.57 -61.71 24.57
C MET A 1 -17.20 -61.03 24.76
N GLN A 2 -16.14 -61.73 25.22
CA GLN A 2 -14.84 -61.11 25.51
C GLN A 2 -14.03 -60.61 24.30
N ILE A 3 -14.09 -61.31 23.15
CA ILE A 3 -13.30 -60.96 21.94
C ILE A 3 -13.73 -59.60 21.36
N SER A 4 -15.05 -59.35 21.27
CA SER A 4 -15.59 -58.08 20.78
C SER A 4 -15.22 -56.90 21.69
N ASN A 5 -15.19 -57.12 23.00
CA ASN A 5 -14.83 -56.08 23.96
C ASN A 5 -13.34 -55.66 23.83
N ARG A 6 -12.44 -56.64 23.66
CA ARG A 6 -11.02 -56.36 23.42
C ARG A 6 -10.79 -55.60 22.10
N LYS A 7 -11.52 -55.97 21.04
CA LYS A 7 -11.45 -55.27 19.75
C LYS A 7 -11.91 -53.82 19.87
N LEU A 8 -13.06 -53.59 20.51
CA LEU A 8 -13.56 -52.23 20.77
C LEU A 8 -12.58 -51.39 21.59
N HIS A 9 -11.91 -51.96 22.58
CA HIS A 9 -10.90 -51.25 23.37
C HIS A 9 -9.69 -50.82 22.51
N VAL A 10 -9.22 -51.70 21.62
CA VAL A 10 -8.14 -51.38 20.69
C VAL A 10 -8.56 -50.30 19.69
N ASP A 11 -9.76 -50.42 19.12
CA ASP A 11 -10.30 -49.45 18.17
C ASP A 11 -10.47 -48.07 18.83
N LEU A 12 -10.98 -48.03 20.08
CA LEU A 12 -11.13 -46.80 20.86
C LEU A 12 -9.77 -46.14 21.12
N THR A 13 -8.77 -46.92 21.57
CA THR A 13 -7.42 -46.41 21.85
C THR A 13 -6.75 -45.89 20.57
N THR A 14 -6.95 -46.59 19.46
CA THR A 14 -6.42 -46.20 18.15
C THR A 14 -7.08 -44.92 17.65
N ALA A 15 -8.41 -44.80 17.80
CA ALA A 15 -9.15 -43.60 17.43
C ALA A 15 -8.70 -42.40 18.28
N GLN A 16 -8.51 -42.59 19.59
CA GLN A 16 -8.01 -41.55 20.48
C GLN A 16 -6.60 -41.08 20.11
N ALA A 17 -5.67 -42.01 19.84
CA ALA A 17 -4.32 -41.65 19.39
C ALA A 17 -4.33 -40.87 18.08
N ARG A 18 -5.21 -41.23 17.13
CA ARG A 18 -5.38 -40.50 15.87
C ARG A 18 -5.98 -39.11 16.08
N ALA A 19 -6.97 -38.97 16.97
CA ALA A 19 -7.55 -37.67 17.31
C ALA A 19 -6.49 -36.73 17.89
N THR A 20 -5.72 -37.18 18.90
CA THR A 20 -4.64 -36.39 19.49
C THR A 20 -3.54 -36.04 18.47
N ALA A 21 -3.19 -36.97 17.58
CA ALA A 21 -2.22 -36.70 16.53
C ALA A 21 -2.72 -35.65 15.51
N LEU A 22 -4.01 -35.64 15.19
CA LEU A 22 -4.61 -34.65 14.31
C LEU A 22 -4.67 -33.27 14.99
N GLU A 23 -5.11 -33.21 16.24
CA GLU A 23 -5.13 -31.97 17.04
C GLU A 23 -3.73 -31.35 17.12
N SER A 24 -2.70 -32.17 17.38
CA SER A 24 -1.30 -31.71 17.37
C SER A 24 -0.87 -31.16 16.01
N ARG A 25 -1.25 -31.82 14.91
CA ARG A 25 -0.92 -31.34 13.55
C ARG A 25 -1.62 -30.04 13.21
N GLU A 26 -2.87 -29.86 13.64
CA GLU A 26 -3.62 -28.62 13.45
C GLU A 26 -2.94 -27.45 14.17
N VAL A 27 -2.53 -27.65 15.43
CA VAL A 27 -1.78 -26.64 16.19
C VAL A 27 -0.48 -26.24 15.46
N ILE A 28 0.30 -27.22 15.00
CA ILE A 28 1.55 -26.96 14.26
C ILE A 28 1.27 -26.18 12.97
N ALA A 29 0.23 -26.56 12.21
CA ALA A 29 -0.11 -25.89 10.95
C ALA A 29 -0.57 -24.44 11.18
N VAL A 30 -1.37 -24.20 12.23
CA VAL A 30 -1.85 -22.85 12.59
C VAL A 30 -0.69 -21.97 13.04
N GLU A 31 0.22 -22.50 13.86
CA GLU A 31 1.41 -21.76 14.31
C GLU A 31 2.36 -21.43 13.15
N ALA A 32 2.60 -22.39 12.25
CA ALA A 32 3.42 -22.16 11.06
C ALA A 32 2.81 -21.09 10.14
N LEU A 33 1.49 -21.09 9.96
CA LEU A 33 0.80 -20.07 9.17
C LEU A 33 0.91 -18.68 9.81
N LYS A 34 0.74 -18.60 11.14
CA LYS A 34 0.91 -17.35 11.87
C LYS A 34 2.33 -16.81 11.70
N GLN A 35 3.34 -17.65 11.91
CA GLN A 35 4.74 -17.29 11.75
C GLN A 35 5.05 -16.79 10.33
N ALA A 36 4.56 -17.50 9.29
CA ALA A 36 4.77 -17.09 7.90
C ALA A 36 4.14 -15.72 7.59
N LYS A 37 2.96 -15.42 8.17
CA LYS A 37 2.33 -14.11 8.02
C LYS A 37 3.13 -13.01 8.72
N ASP A 38 3.61 -13.27 9.93
CA ASP A 38 4.40 -12.31 10.70
C ASP A 38 5.72 -11.99 9.97
N GLU A 39 6.39 -13.00 9.41
CA GLU A 39 7.58 -12.83 8.58
C GLU A 39 7.30 -12.02 7.30
N HIS A 40 6.16 -12.25 6.66
CA HIS A 40 5.80 -11.49 5.46
C HIS A 40 5.52 -10.02 5.79
N VAL A 41 4.81 -9.74 6.88
CA VAL A 41 4.57 -8.37 7.37
C VAL A 41 5.91 -7.69 7.70
N GLN A 42 6.83 -8.39 8.36
CA GLN A 42 8.15 -7.88 8.67
C GLN A 42 8.95 -7.52 7.41
N LYS A 43 8.97 -8.41 6.41
CA LYS A 43 9.64 -8.13 5.11
C LYS A 43 9.02 -6.94 4.39
N LEU A 44 7.70 -6.78 4.42
CA LEU A 44 7.01 -5.63 3.84
C LEU A 44 7.38 -4.33 4.57
N MET A 45 7.44 -4.36 5.91
CA MET A 45 7.86 -3.23 6.73
C MET A 45 9.30 -2.79 6.36
N GLU A 46 10.22 -3.74 6.28
CA GLU A 46 11.61 -3.48 5.91
C GLU A 46 11.73 -2.90 4.50
N ALA A 47 11.07 -3.52 3.52
CA ALA A 47 11.07 -3.04 2.14
C ALA A 47 10.50 -1.62 2.01
N TYR A 48 9.44 -1.32 2.76
CA TYR A 48 8.85 0.01 2.82
C TYR A 48 9.84 1.03 3.39
N LEU A 49 10.44 0.74 4.55
CA LEU A 49 11.37 1.65 5.21
C LEU A 49 12.62 1.90 4.36
N VAL A 50 13.17 0.86 3.74
CA VAL A 50 14.34 1.00 2.84
C VAL A 50 14.01 1.91 1.67
N THR A 51 12.89 1.65 0.97
CA THR A 51 12.50 2.42 -0.22
C THR A 51 12.14 3.86 0.14
N HIS A 52 11.43 4.06 1.25
CA HIS A 52 11.05 5.40 1.72
C HIS A 52 12.29 6.23 2.08
N ASN A 53 13.23 5.64 2.81
CA ASN A 53 14.46 6.34 3.20
C ASN A 53 15.38 6.61 2.01
N GLN A 54 15.48 5.71 1.04
CA GLN A 54 16.18 5.98 -0.23
C GLN A 54 15.58 7.19 -0.95
N ARG A 55 14.25 7.25 -1.10
CA ARG A 55 13.59 8.41 -1.73
C ARG A 55 13.82 9.71 -0.96
N ARG A 56 13.80 9.67 0.37
CA ARG A 56 14.16 10.83 1.20
C ARG A 56 15.61 11.26 0.99
N ALA A 57 16.55 10.31 0.97
CA ALA A 57 17.97 10.59 0.75
C ALA A 57 18.23 11.21 -0.62
N LEU A 58 17.53 10.74 -1.67
CA LEU A 58 17.61 11.32 -3.01
C LEU A 58 17.06 12.75 -3.05
N ARG A 59 15.93 13.04 -2.40
CA ARG A 59 15.38 14.41 -2.31
C ARG A 59 16.28 15.39 -1.56
N ILE A 60 17.04 14.91 -0.57
CA ILE A 60 17.97 15.76 0.19
C ILE A 60 19.23 16.05 -0.63
N GLN A 61 19.67 15.10 -1.45
CA GLN A 61 20.84 15.26 -2.32
C GLN A 61 20.51 15.94 -3.66
N GLU A 62 19.24 15.96 -4.06
CA GLU A 62 18.81 16.67 -5.25
C GLU A 62 19.19 18.14 -5.10
N PRO A 63 20.14 18.66 -5.91
CA PRO A 63 20.52 20.05 -5.84
C PRO A 63 19.26 20.89 -5.98
N ALA A 64 19.10 21.90 -5.12
CA ALA A 64 18.06 22.89 -5.33
C ALA A 64 18.13 23.30 -6.81
N PRO A 65 17.01 23.27 -7.55
CA PRO A 65 17.02 23.56 -8.97
C PRO A 65 17.80 24.87 -9.17
N SER A 66 18.81 24.83 -10.04
CA SER A 66 19.80 25.91 -10.22
C SER A 66 19.18 27.27 -10.55
N ASN A 67 17.89 27.29 -10.87
CA ASN A 67 17.02 28.44 -10.91
C ASN A 67 16.04 28.43 -9.71
N PRO A 68 16.21 29.29 -8.70
CA PRO A 68 15.12 29.63 -7.83
C PRO A 68 14.10 30.41 -8.67
N VAL A 69 13.18 29.72 -9.34
CA VAL A 69 11.90 30.35 -9.69
C VAL A 69 11.30 30.73 -8.36
N GLN A 70 11.35 32.03 -8.06
CA GLN A 70 10.69 32.53 -6.88
C GLN A 70 9.24 32.04 -6.94
N PRO A 71 8.73 31.34 -5.92
CA PRO A 71 7.29 31.15 -5.83
C PRO A 71 6.73 32.56 -5.88
N MET A 72 5.90 32.82 -6.91
CA MET A 72 5.30 34.12 -7.17
C MET A 72 4.80 34.65 -5.83
N ARG A 73 5.54 35.63 -5.29
CA ARG A 73 5.25 36.22 -3.99
C ARG A 73 3.84 36.74 -4.20
N ALA A 74 2.85 36.21 -3.48
CA ALA A 74 1.55 36.84 -3.45
C ALA A 74 1.82 38.30 -3.08
N GLU A 75 1.70 39.21 -4.06
CA GLU A 75 1.88 40.62 -3.80
C GLU A 75 0.99 40.97 -2.61
N ASP A 76 1.60 41.71 -1.69
CA ASP A 76 0.98 42.18 -0.46
C ASP A 76 -0.42 42.75 -0.76
N PRO A 77 -1.49 42.37 -0.03
CA PRO A 77 -2.88 42.71 -0.39
C PRO A 77 -3.26 44.20 -0.35
N GLN A 78 -2.33 45.17 -0.30
CA GLN A 78 -2.60 46.49 0.26
C GLN A 78 -2.10 47.73 -0.50
N ILE A 79 -1.62 47.65 -1.74
CA ILE A 79 -1.29 48.89 -2.48
C ILE A 79 -1.85 48.86 -3.91
N LEU A 80 -3.17 48.78 -4.01
CA LEU A 80 -3.94 49.42 -5.07
C LEU A 80 -5.32 49.73 -4.48
N GLU A 81 -5.31 50.68 -3.55
CA GLU A 81 -6.44 51.49 -3.14
C GLU A 81 -7.16 52.00 -4.40
N GLY A 82 -8.31 51.42 -4.71
CA GLY A 82 -9.06 51.79 -5.91
C GLY A 82 -10.31 50.95 -6.13
N HIS A 83 -11.45 51.50 -5.70
CA HIS A 83 -12.83 51.06 -5.91
C HIS A 83 -13.43 50.08 -4.87
N PRO A 84 -14.21 50.57 -3.88
CA PRO A 84 -14.99 49.71 -3.01
C PRO A 84 -16.23 49.21 -3.75
N VAL A 85 -16.17 47.99 -4.29
CA VAL A 85 -17.41 47.28 -4.67
C VAL A 85 -18.09 46.83 -3.39
N SER A 86 -19.26 47.41 -3.15
CA SER A 86 -20.10 47.28 -1.96
C SER A 86 -20.30 45.83 -1.51
N ILE A 87 -19.66 45.47 -0.39
CA ILE A 87 -20.09 44.36 0.48
C ILE A 87 -21.38 44.75 1.20
N ARG A 88 -22.53 44.63 0.51
CA ARG A 88 -23.83 44.60 1.17
C ARG A 88 -24.08 43.16 1.58
N GLY A 89 -23.87 42.89 2.87
CA GLY A 89 -23.90 41.55 3.43
C GLY A 89 -25.24 40.83 3.23
N GLU A 90 -25.15 39.60 2.75
CA GLU A 90 -26.10 38.55 3.11
C GLU A 90 -25.28 37.32 3.49
N LYS A 91 -25.23 37.04 4.79
CA LYS A 91 -24.71 35.78 5.33
C LYS A 91 -25.65 34.67 4.87
N LYS A 92 -25.32 34.00 3.78
CA LYS A 92 -25.85 32.67 3.50
C LYS A 92 -24.78 31.68 3.88
N ALA A 93 -25.12 30.89 4.90
CA ALA A 93 -24.41 29.70 5.29
C ALA A 93 -24.08 28.88 4.04
N TRP A 94 -22.96 28.17 4.07
CA TRP A 94 -22.67 27.11 3.12
C TRP A 94 -23.80 26.08 3.20
N GLU A 95 -24.88 26.30 2.46
CA GLU A 95 -25.90 25.29 2.24
C GLU A 95 -25.22 24.23 1.37
N LEU A 96 -24.94 23.10 2.01
CA LEU A 96 -24.60 21.85 1.36
C LEU A 96 -25.59 21.65 0.22
N PRO A 97 -25.14 21.46 -1.03
CA PRO A 97 -26.07 21.07 -2.09
C PRO A 97 -26.72 19.75 -1.66
N GLU A 98 -28.05 19.74 -1.57
CA GLU A 98 -28.86 18.57 -1.24
C GLU A 98 -28.46 17.41 -2.16
N GLY A 99 -27.72 16.46 -1.58
CA GLY A 99 -27.05 15.36 -2.28
C GLY A 99 -25.57 15.20 -1.92
N ALA A 100 -24.97 16.15 -1.21
CA ALA A 100 -23.59 16.06 -0.73
C ALA A 100 -23.49 15.26 0.59
N ILE A 101 -22.79 14.14 0.47
CA ILE A 101 -22.00 13.39 1.49
C ILE A 101 -22.76 12.68 2.63
N VAL A 102 -22.97 11.35 2.45
CA VAL A 102 -22.40 10.31 3.34
C VAL A 102 -22.10 9.06 2.50
N LEU A 103 -20.82 8.86 2.19
CA LEU A 103 -20.12 7.57 2.29
C LEU A 103 -18.63 7.92 2.41
N GLU A 104 -18.01 7.42 3.47
CA GLU A 104 -16.58 7.55 3.74
C GLU A 104 -15.73 7.31 2.49
N GLY A 105 -14.91 8.32 2.13
CA GLY A 105 -13.65 8.08 1.45
C GLY A 105 -13.68 7.96 -0.08
N ILE A 106 -13.80 9.11 -0.76
CA ILE A 106 -13.14 9.43 -2.04
C ILE A 106 -13.67 8.71 -3.32
N PRO A 107 -14.37 9.41 -4.25
CA PRO A 107 -14.48 9.01 -5.64
C PRO A 107 -13.46 9.79 -6.48
N VAL A 108 -12.25 9.26 -6.66
CA VAL A 108 -11.28 9.82 -7.62
C VAL A 108 -11.46 9.11 -8.96
N SER A 109 -11.88 9.88 -9.96
CA SER A 109 -12.17 9.42 -11.31
C SER A 109 -10.91 8.93 -12.03
N LEU A 110 -10.79 7.61 -12.25
CA LEU A 110 -9.68 6.94 -12.95
C LEU A 110 -9.66 7.17 -14.49
N ARG A 111 -10.32 8.20 -15.00
CA ARG A 111 -10.61 8.35 -16.45
C ARG A 111 -9.58 9.18 -17.22
N LEU A 112 -8.55 9.70 -16.56
CA LEU A 112 -7.50 10.53 -17.18
C LEU A 112 -6.14 9.83 -17.38
N TRP A 113 -5.96 8.60 -16.88
CA TRP A 113 -4.70 7.86 -17.04
C TRP A 113 -4.62 7.07 -18.37
N ILE A 114 -5.76 6.68 -18.96
CA ILE A 114 -5.81 5.80 -20.15
C ILE A 114 -5.79 6.60 -21.46
N SER A 115 -4.93 7.63 -21.56
CA SER A 115 -4.77 8.36 -22.83
C SER A 115 -3.33 8.66 -23.24
N LYS A 116 -2.31 8.35 -22.42
CA LYS A 116 -0.91 8.67 -22.77
C LYS A 116 0.10 7.53 -22.71
N SER A 117 -0.31 6.29 -22.45
CA SER A 117 0.62 5.15 -22.37
C SER A 117 0.48 4.19 -23.57
N THR A 118 0.50 4.72 -24.79
CA THR A 118 0.81 3.93 -25.99
C THR A 118 1.78 4.69 -26.89
N LEU A 119 3.07 4.63 -26.58
CA LEU A 119 4.11 4.68 -27.61
C LEU A 119 5.42 4.04 -27.10
N ASN A 120 5.59 2.76 -27.46
CA ASN A 120 6.82 1.96 -27.55
C ASN A 120 7.61 1.60 -26.26
N PRO A 121 7.96 0.31 -26.05
CA PRO A 121 8.96 -0.09 -25.06
C PRO A 121 10.40 0.22 -25.54
N PRO A 122 11.34 0.57 -24.65
CA PRO A 122 12.75 0.77 -25.01
C PRO A 122 13.41 -0.56 -25.44
N LYS A 123 14.10 -0.58 -26.59
CA LYS A 123 14.99 -1.70 -26.98
C LYS A 123 16.24 -1.67 -26.10
N ILE A 124 16.40 -2.69 -25.26
CA ILE A 124 17.63 -2.94 -24.50
C ILE A 124 18.72 -3.42 -25.48
N PRO A 125 19.90 -2.77 -25.55
CA PRO A 125 21.03 -3.31 -26.30
C PRO A 125 21.52 -4.60 -25.64
N ARG A 126 21.54 -5.70 -26.39
CA ARG A 126 22.18 -6.94 -25.93
C ARG A 126 23.68 -6.70 -25.84
N GLN A 127 24.23 -6.62 -24.63
CA GLN A 127 25.67 -6.73 -24.44
C GLN A 127 26.08 -8.16 -24.79
N SER A 128 26.73 -8.29 -25.95
CA SER A 128 27.43 -9.49 -26.38
C SER A 128 28.53 -9.78 -25.37
N CYS A 129 28.44 -10.92 -24.70
CA CYS A 129 29.52 -11.48 -23.90
C CYS A 129 30.74 -11.68 -24.83
N LEU A 130 31.81 -10.94 -24.59
CA LEU A 130 33.10 -11.22 -25.20
C LEU A 130 33.64 -12.48 -24.52
N SER A 131 33.72 -13.56 -25.29
CA SER A 131 34.40 -14.81 -24.96
C SER A 131 35.89 -14.57 -24.71
N PRO A 132 36.54 -15.36 -23.83
CA PRO A 132 37.99 -15.28 -23.64
C PRO A 132 38.72 -15.95 -24.82
N SER A 133 39.78 -15.31 -25.30
CA SER A 133 40.72 -15.87 -26.29
C SER A 133 41.88 -16.61 -25.59
N PRO A 134 42.56 -17.55 -26.30
CA PRO A 134 43.24 -18.72 -25.73
C PRO A 134 44.59 -18.44 -25.08
#